data_AF-A0A940VGD2-F1
#
_entry.id   AF-A0A940VGD2-F1
#
_cell.length_a   1.000
_cell.length_b   1.000
_cell.length_c   1.000
_cell.angle_alpha   90.00
_cell.angle_beta   90.00
_cell.angle_gamma   90.00
#
_symmetry.space_group_name_H-M   'P 1'
#
loop_
_entity.id
_entity.type
_entity.pdbx_description
1 polymer ?
#
loop_
_entity_poly.entity_id
_entity_poly.type
_entity_poly.pdbx_seq_one_letter_code
_entity_poly.pdbx_strand_id
1 'polypeptide(L)'
;MPWTLDRKYPNAPTEWGWQFLFPQEKRWVNPRTGEQERHHADPAILQRVVKAAAVKTGIAKPGTCQTLRHSFATHLLEDGYDIRTIQELLGHKDVKTTMIYTHVLNRGGKGVRSPVDVL
;
A
#
# COMPACT_ATOMS: atom_id res chain seq x y z
N MET A 1 1.76 -6.26 -19.34
CA MET A 1 0.44 -6.91 -19.39
C MET A 1 0.59 -8.42 -19.21
N PRO A 2 -0.30 -9.12 -18.47
CA PRO A 2 -0.38 -10.59 -18.50
C PRO A 2 -0.67 -11.10 -19.93
N TRP A 3 -0.01 -12.16 -20.35
CA TRP A 3 0.10 -12.63 -21.75
C TRP A 3 -1.23 -12.98 -22.45
N THR A 4 -2.31 -13.18 -21.71
CA THR A 4 -3.63 -13.53 -22.25
C THR A 4 -4.50 -12.32 -22.59
N LEU A 5 -4.19 -11.14 -22.06
CA LEU A 5 -5.00 -9.94 -22.25
C LEU A 5 -4.86 -9.35 -23.65
N ASP A 6 -3.64 -9.33 -24.21
CA ASP A 6 -3.35 -8.78 -25.53
C ASP A 6 -4.17 -9.47 -26.65
N ARG A 7 -4.46 -10.78 -26.50
CA ARG A 7 -5.30 -11.54 -27.45
C ARG A 7 -6.78 -11.23 -27.32
N LYS A 8 -7.25 -10.91 -26.11
CA LYS A 8 -8.66 -10.64 -25.84
C LYS A 8 -9.03 -9.19 -26.16
N TYR A 9 -8.09 -8.26 -25.97
CA TYR A 9 -8.27 -6.84 -26.21
C TYR A 9 -7.09 -6.29 -27.02
N PRO A 10 -7.09 -6.46 -28.36
CA PRO A 10 -5.96 -6.09 -29.21
C PRO A 10 -5.67 -4.57 -29.21
N ASN A 11 -6.69 -3.75 -28.93
CA ASN A 11 -6.55 -2.29 -28.89
C ASN A 11 -6.22 -1.75 -27.49
N ALA A 12 -6.20 -2.59 -26.45
CA ALA A 12 -5.92 -2.14 -25.08
C ALA A 12 -4.60 -1.36 -24.94
N PRO A 13 -3.48 -1.71 -25.61
CA PRO A 13 -2.24 -0.97 -25.47
C PRO A 13 -2.28 0.49 -25.95
N THR A 14 -3.23 0.88 -26.80
CA THR A 14 -3.38 2.25 -27.33
C THR A 14 -4.54 3.01 -26.70
N GLU A 15 -5.48 2.30 -26.09
CA GLU A 15 -6.61 2.89 -25.37
C GLU A 15 -6.16 3.60 -24.09
N TRP A 16 -6.66 4.81 -23.87
CA TRP A 16 -6.29 5.64 -22.72
C TRP A 16 -6.63 4.97 -21.38
N GLY A 17 -7.77 4.27 -21.29
CA GLY A 17 -8.23 3.60 -20.07
C GLY A 17 -7.33 2.46 -19.59
N TRP A 18 -6.40 1.99 -20.42
CA TRP A 18 -5.45 0.92 -20.11
C TRP A 18 -4.02 1.43 -19.85
N GLN A 19 -3.79 2.74 -19.98
CA GLN A 19 -2.49 3.35 -19.71
C GLN A 19 -2.27 3.48 -18.20
N PHE A 20 -1.01 3.40 -17.77
CA PHE A 20 -0.65 3.68 -16.38
C PHE A 20 -0.94 5.13 -16.02
N LEU A 21 -1.55 5.37 -14.86
CA LEU A 21 -1.78 6.70 -14.31
C LEU A 21 -0.46 7.46 -14.04
N PHE A 22 0.57 6.72 -13.63
CA PHE A 22 1.91 7.23 -13.37
C PHE A 22 2.92 6.54 -14.31
N PRO A 23 2.99 6.95 -15.58
CA PRO A 23 3.92 6.35 -16.54
C PRO A 23 5.35 6.86 -16.30
N GLN A 24 6.34 6.09 -16.77
CA GLN A 24 7.72 6.54 -16.86
C GLN A 24 7.84 7.67 -17.88
N GLU A 25 8.73 8.62 -17.57
CA GLU A 25 9.06 9.73 -18.47
C GLU A 25 9.66 9.21 -19.78
N LYS A 26 10.60 8.25 -19.68
CA LYS A 26 11.25 7.62 -20.82
C LYS A 26 10.49 6.36 -21.24
N ARG A 27 10.41 6.14 -22.55
CA ARG A 27 9.92 4.89 -23.12
C ARG A 27 10.96 3.79 -22.91
N TRP A 28 10.48 2.59 -22.69
CA TRP A 28 11.31 1.40 -22.55
C TRP A 28 10.96 0.41 -23.67
N VAL A 29 11.98 -0.29 -24.17
CA VAL A 29 11.78 -1.34 -25.18
C VAL A 29 11.43 -2.62 -24.45
N ASN A 30 10.21 -3.10 -24.66
CA ASN A 30 9.76 -4.36 -24.09
C ASN A 30 10.65 -5.50 -24.62
N PRO A 31 11.44 -6.19 -23.77
CA PRO A 31 12.37 -7.22 -24.23
C PRO A 31 11.65 -8.44 -24.82
N ARG A 32 10.33 -8.59 -24.57
CA ARG A 32 9.51 -9.67 -25.11
C ARG A 32 9.02 -9.40 -26.53
N THR A 33 8.62 -8.17 -26.83
CA THR A 33 7.98 -7.80 -28.12
C THR A 33 8.90 -7.01 -29.04
N GLY A 34 9.97 -6.40 -28.49
CA GLY A 34 10.83 -5.46 -29.20
C GLY A 34 10.19 -4.07 -29.42
N GLU A 35 8.96 -3.86 -28.95
CA GLU A 35 8.21 -2.63 -29.15
C GLU A 35 8.53 -1.59 -28.06
N GLN A 36 8.38 -0.31 -28.40
CA GLN A 36 8.52 0.78 -27.43
C GLN A 36 7.22 1.01 -26.66
N GLU A 37 7.26 0.77 -25.35
CA GLU A 37 6.15 0.94 -24.44
C GLU A 37 6.43 2.00 -23.36
N ARG A 38 5.40 2.44 -22.66
CA ARG A 38 5.52 3.23 -21.42
C ARG A 38 5.14 2.36 -20.23
N HIS A 39 6.12 2.00 -19.41
CA HIS A 39 5.86 1.28 -18.17
C HIS A 39 5.41 2.23 -17.05
N HIS A 40 4.96 1.68 -15.92
CA HIS A 40 4.73 2.48 -14.72
C HIS A 40 6.06 2.99 -14.14
N ALA A 41 6.00 4.15 -13.48
CA ALA A 41 7.13 4.72 -12.74
C ALA A 41 7.78 3.70 -11.81
N ASP A 42 9.10 3.72 -11.72
CA ASP A 42 9.84 2.78 -10.87
C ASP A 42 9.48 3.00 -9.39
N PRO A 43 8.95 1.98 -8.67
CA PRO A 43 8.63 2.08 -7.25
C PRO A 43 9.80 2.51 -6.37
N ALA A 44 11.04 2.21 -6.76
CA ALA A 44 12.25 2.62 -6.04
C ALA A 44 12.42 4.15 -6.00
N ILE A 45 11.86 4.89 -6.96
CA ILE A 45 11.84 6.36 -6.93
C ILE A 45 11.04 6.82 -5.72
N LEU A 46 9.80 6.33 -5.57
CA LEU A 46 8.93 6.72 -4.46
C LEU A 46 9.52 6.32 -3.11
N GLN A 47 10.07 5.11 -2.99
CA GLN A 47 10.72 4.65 -1.76
C GLN A 47 11.87 5.56 -1.33
N ARG A 48 12.73 5.98 -2.27
CA ARG A 48 13.85 6.89 -1.99
C ARG A 48 13.37 8.27 -1.56
N VAL A 49 12.36 8.82 -2.25
CA VAL A 49 11.80 10.14 -1.92
C VAL A 49 11.17 10.12 -0.53
N VAL A 50 10.36 9.11 -0.21
CA VAL A 50 9.74 8.98 1.12
C VAL A 50 10.80 8.82 2.21
N LYS A 51 11.82 7.99 1.99
CA LYS A 51 12.93 7.82 2.95
C LYS A 51 13.68 9.14 3.19
N ALA A 52 14.00 9.88 2.13
CA ALA A 52 14.67 11.17 2.24
C ALA A 52 13.79 12.21 2.96
N ALA A 53 12.48 12.23 2.68
CA ALA A 53 11.54 13.08 3.38
C ALA A 53 11.45 12.72 4.87
N ALA A 54 11.37 11.44 5.21
CA ALA A 54 11.33 10.96 6.59
C ALA A 54 12.55 11.44 7.40
N VAL A 55 13.76 11.37 6.83
CA VAL A 55 14.98 11.88 7.50
C VAL A 55 14.86 13.37 7.82
N LYS A 56 14.29 14.17 6.91
CA LYS A 56 14.11 15.62 7.10
C LYS A 56 13.11 15.99 8.20
N THR A 57 12.23 15.06 8.59
CA THR A 57 11.26 15.31 9.68
C THR A 57 11.87 15.31 11.07
N GLY A 58 13.10 14.78 11.24
CA GLY A 58 13.71 14.58 12.56
C GLY A 58 13.09 13.44 13.38
N ILE A 59 12.15 12.66 12.81
CA ILE A 59 11.59 11.47 13.45
C ILE A 59 12.68 10.39 13.52
N ALA A 60 13.01 9.95 14.73
CA ALA A 60 14.03 8.93 14.96
C ALA A 60 13.65 7.54 14.42
N LYS A 61 12.34 7.25 14.34
CA LYS A 61 11.83 5.99 13.81
C LYS A 61 11.94 5.94 12.27
N PRO A 62 12.25 4.78 11.67
CA PRO A 62 12.33 4.65 10.22
C PRO A 62 10.95 4.87 9.57
N GLY A 63 10.89 5.79 8.60
CA GLY A 63 9.71 6.05 7.77
C GLY A 63 9.88 5.48 6.35
N THR A 64 8.92 4.67 5.91
CA THR A 64 8.85 4.08 4.57
C THR A 64 7.44 4.17 4.00
N CYS A 65 7.25 3.84 2.72
CA CYS A 65 5.90 3.73 2.14
C CYS A 65 5.04 2.69 2.88
N GLN A 66 5.65 1.60 3.36
CA GLN A 66 4.97 0.59 4.15
C GLN A 66 4.56 1.14 5.53
N THR A 67 5.38 2.00 6.14
CA THR A 67 5.03 2.72 7.37
C THR A 67 3.79 3.57 7.17
N LEU A 68 3.68 4.30 6.05
CA LEU A 68 2.49 5.10 5.74
C LEU A 68 1.23 4.23 5.58
N ARG A 69 1.36 3.06 4.93
CA ARG A 69 0.26 2.08 4.82
C ARG A 69 -0.16 1.55 6.19
N HIS A 70 0.79 1.30 7.09
CA HIS A 70 0.49 0.90 8.45
C HIS A 70 -0.23 2.01 9.23
N SER A 71 0.24 3.26 9.13
CA SER A 71 -0.40 4.42 9.77
C SER A 71 -1.84 4.61 9.29
N PHE A 72 -2.09 4.46 7.98
CA PHE A 72 -3.45 4.50 7.44
C PHE A 72 -4.38 3.48 8.10
N ALA A 73 -3.94 2.22 8.21
CA ALA A 73 -4.73 1.16 8.83
C ALA A 73 -4.97 1.42 10.33
N THR A 74 -3.95 1.89 11.05
CA THR A 74 -4.07 2.22 12.47
C THR A 74 -5.01 3.40 12.70
N HIS A 75 -4.91 4.48 11.93
CA HIS A 75 -5.81 5.63 12.06
C HIS A 75 -7.27 5.26 11.76
N LEU A 76 -7.53 4.44 10.73
CA LEU A 76 -8.89 3.95 10.47
C LEU A 76 -9.43 3.13 11.64
N LEU A 77 -8.61 2.27 12.24
CA LEU A 77 -9.06 1.50 13.39
C LEU A 77 -9.25 2.41 14.63
N GLU A 78 -8.47 3.50 14.77
CA GLU A 78 -8.58 4.50 15.85
C GLU A 78 -9.89 5.28 15.74
N ASP A 79 -10.28 5.62 14.51
CA ASP A 79 -11.56 6.26 14.17
C ASP A 79 -12.77 5.30 14.31
N GLY A 80 -12.54 4.04 14.69
CA GLY A 80 -13.58 3.07 15.00
C GLY A 80 -14.12 2.30 13.80
N TYR A 81 -13.43 2.34 12.64
CA TYR A 81 -13.80 1.52 11.50
C TYR A 81 -13.66 0.03 11.83
N ASP A 82 -14.57 -0.78 11.31
CA ASP A 82 -14.54 -2.22 11.52
C ASP A 82 -13.35 -2.86 10.79
N ILE A 83 -12.82 -3.94 11.38
CA ILE A 83 -11.61 -4.61 10.87
C ILE A 83 -11.80 -5.19 9.47
N ARG A 84 -13.02 -5.55 9.06
CA ARG A 84 -13.32 -6.04 7.70
C ARG A 84 -13.32 -4.90 6.68
N THR A 85 -13.87 -3.74 7.00
CA THR A 85 -13.74 -2.55 6.16
C THR A 85 -12.27 -2.21 5.91
N ILE A 86 -11.43 -2.24 6.97
CA ILE A 86 -9.99 -1.97 6.82
C ILE A 86 -9.31 -3.07 5.99
N GLN A 87 -9.70 -4.34 6.17
CA GLN A 87 -9.20 -5.46 5.37
C GLN A 87 -9.47 -5.24 3.88
N GLU A 88 -10.69 -4.82 3.53
CA GLU A 88 -11.10 -4.54 2.14
C GLU A 88 -10.32 -3.37 1.55
N LEU A 89 -10.20 -2.26 2.27
CA LEU A 89 -9.44 -1.08 1.84
C LEU A 89 -7.95 -1.38 1.62
N LEU A 90 -7.40 -2.29 2.42
CA LEU A 90 -6.02 -2.75 2.26
C LEU A 90 -5.89 -3.84 1.18
N GLY A 91 -6.98 -4.45 0.73
CA GLY A 91 -6.94 -5.57 -0.20
C GLY A 91 -6.30 -6.84 0.40
N HIS A 92 -6.42 -7.04 1.71
CA HIS A 92 -5.89 -8.23 2.37
C HIS A 92 -6.81 -9.43 2.15
N LYS A 93 -6.25 -10.54 1.67
CA LYS A 93 -7.00 -11.78 1.43
C LYS A 93 -7.48 -12.45 2.73
N ASP A 94 -6.69 -12.34 3.80
CA ASP A 94 -6.99 -12.93 5.11
C ASP A 94 -7.06 -11.83 6.17
N VAL A 95 -8.11 -11.85 6.99
CA VAL A 95 -8.30 -10.93 8.11
C VAL A 95 -7.15 -11.00 9.10
N LYS A 96 -6.47 -12.16 9.22
CA LYS A 96 -5.28 -12.32 10.08
C LYS A 96 -4.19 -11.31 9.75
N THR A 97 -3.99 -10.97 8.48
CA THR A 97 -3.01 -9.96 8.06
C THR A 97 -3.41 -8.56 8.51
N THR A 98 -4.70 -8.29 8.68
CA THR A 98 -5.23 -7.00 9.16
C THR A 98 -5.27 -6.93 10.69
N MET A 99 -5.48 -8.05 11.37
CA MET A 99 -5.50 -8.11 12.84
C MET A 99 -4.17 -7.68 13.48
N ILE A 100 -3.06 -7.64 12.75
CA ILE A 100 -1.80 -7.09 13.28
C ILE A 100 -1.97 -5.65 13.81
N TYR A 101 -2.91 -4.88 13.25
CA TYR A 101 -3.17 -3.49 13.67
C TYR A 101 -3.99 -3.39 14.96
N THR A 102 -4.75 -4.42 15.32
CA THR A 102 -5.55 -4.41 16.56
C THR A 102 -4.65 -4.47 17.80
N HIS A 103 -3.46 -5.05 17.68
CA HIS A 103 -2.47 -5.06 18.77
C HIS A 103 -1.84 -3.69 19.01
N VAL A 104 -1.61 -2.91 17.95
CA VAL A 104 -0.99 -1.58 18.03
C VAL A 104 -1.90 -0.59 18.75
N LEU A 105 -3.20 -0.72 18.49
CA LEU A 105 -4.19 0.17 19.03
C LEU A 105 -4.42 0.01 20.53
N ASN A 106 -3.78 -0.98 21.16
CA ASN A 106 -3.82 -1.34 22.57
C ASN A 106 -4.67 -0.37 23.40
N ARG A 107 -6.00 -0.45 23.19
CA ARG A 107 -6.98 -0.09 24.20
C ARG A 107 -6.84 -1.20 25.24
N GLY A 108 -5.65 -1.28 25.83
CA GLY A 108 -5.21 -2.35 26.68
C GLY A 108 -6.21 -2.43 27.79
N GLY A 109 -6.84 -3.59 27.95
CA GLY A 109 -7.73 -3.85 29.07
C GLY A 109 -8.77 -2.77 29.40
N LYS A 110 -9.12 -1.81 28.51
CA LYS A 110 -10.15 -0.83 28.86
C LYS A 110 -11.54 -1.49 28.88
N GLY A 111 -11.67 -2.68 28.31
CA GLY A 111 -12.78 -3.61 28.55
C GLY A 111 -12.53 -4.64 29.66
N VAL A 112 -11.30 -4.78 30.16
CA VAL A 112 -10.90 -5.78 31.17
C VAL A 112 -9.99 -5.10 32.19
N ARG A 113 -10.58 -4.59 33.28
CA ARG A 113 -9.82 -4.10 34.44
C ARG A 113 -8.90 -5.22 34.92
N SER A 114 -7.63 -4.90 35.16
CA SER A 114 -6.75 -5.86 35.83
C SER A 114 -7.32 -6.16 37.21
N PRO A 115 -7.39 -7.42 37.64
CA PRO A 115 -7.75 -7.77 39.01
C PRO A 115 -6.84 -7.09 40.06
N VAL A 116 -5.60 -6.76 39.68
CA VAL A 116 -4.63 -6.06 40.53
C VAL A 116 -4.95 -4.57 40.67
N ASP A 117 -5.65 -3.97 39.70
CA ASP A 117 -6.06 -2.55 39.78
C ASP A 117 -7.26 -2.35 40.74
N VAL A 118 -7.78 -3.42 41.34
CA VAL A 118 -8.93 -3.45 42.26
C VAL A 118 -8.55 -3.90 43.68
N LEU A 119 -7.25 -4.13 43.93
CA LEU A 119 -6.68 -4.40 45.26
C LEU A 119 -6.22 -3.10 45.92
#